data_AF-A0A3A9A4Z4-F1
#
_entry.id   AF-A0A3A9A4Z4-F1
#
_cell.length_a   1.000
_cell.length_b   1.000
_cell.length_c   1.000
_cell.angle_alpha   90.00
_cell.angle_beta   90.00
_cell.angle_gamma   90.00
#
_symmetry.space_group_name_H-M   'P 1'
#
loop_
_entity.id
_entity.type
_entity.pdbx_description
1 polymer ?
#
loop_
_entity_poly.entity_id
_entity_poly.type
_entity_poly.pdbx_seq_one_letter_code
_entity_poly.pdbx_strand_id
1 'polypeptide(L)'
;MRFEAVIFDLDGTLLDSMDVWEKIDICFLQKRGLPVPADYVTEICARSFEEAAQRLGATPQRCLVFEDVLPAVKSAKQAGMLVCAVYDKYSARYRVQMEQAADLYIADFRDAPLPDTDFEDEKE
;
A
#
# COMPACT_ATOMS: atom_id res chain seq x y z
N MET A 1 12.79 14.68 10.03
CA MET A 1 12.32 13.44 10.68
C MET A 1 13.18 12.29 10.15
N ARG A 2 13.51 11.27 10.96
CA ARG A 2 14.33 10.12 10.51
C ARG A 2 13.55 8.83 10.72
N PHE A 3 13.30 8.11 9.63
CA PHE A 3 12.62 6.81 9.63
C PHE A 3 13.54 5.71 10.18
N GLU A 4 12.94 4.74 10.87
CA GLU A 4 13.59 3.49 11.29
C GLU A 4 13.39 2.39 10.24
N ALA A 5 12.23 2.40 9.57
CA ALA A 5 11.92 1.50 8.48
C ALA A 5 11.05 2.19 7.43
N VAL A 6 11.18 1.72 6.19
CA VAL A 6 10.23 2.00 5.10
C VAL A 6 9.68 0.67 4.63
N ILE A 7 8.36 0.54 4.62
CA ILE A 7 7.64 -0.69 4.28
C ILE A 7 6.88 -0.42 2.99
N PHE A 8 7.08 -1.28 2.00
CA PHE A 8 6.36 -1.21 0.74
C PHE A 8 5.43 -2.41 0.70
N ASP A 9 4.16 -2.17 0.43
CA ASP A 9 3.37 -3.24 -0.18
C ASP A 9 3.95 -3.61 -1.56
N LEU A 10 3.67 -4.84 -1.98
CA LEU A 10 4.19 -5.40 -3.21
C LEU A 10 3.20 -5.24 -4.38
N ASP A 11 1.96 -5.68 -4.22
CA ASP A 11 1.00 -5.91 -5.30
C ASP A 11 0.10 -4.69 -5.45
N GLY A 12 0.19 -3.99 -6.58
CA GLY A 12 -0.50 -2.69 -6.79
C GLY A 12 0.33 -1.50 -6.32
N THR A 13 1.30 -1.74 -5.44
CA THR A 13 2.27 -0.72 -5.02
C THR A 13 3.57 -0.78 -5.83
N LEU A 14 4.33 -1.88 -5.76
CA LEU A 14 5.60 -2.03 -6.52
C LEU A 14 5.44 -2.77 -7.85
N LEU A 15 4.45 -3.66 -7.95
CA LEU A 15 4.17 -4.49 -9.13
C LEU A 15 2.74 -4.22 -9.63
N ASP A 16 2.57 -4.03 -10.95
CA ASP A 16 1.24 -4.00 -11.60
C ASP A 16 0.71 -5.43 -11.73
N SER A 17 0.23 -6.00 -10.63
CA SER A 17 -0.25 -7.38 -10.51
C SER A 17 -1.69 -7.51 -10.00
N MET A 18 -2.34 -6.40 -9.66
CA MET A 18 -3.72 -6.41 -9.13
C MET A 18 -4.75 -6.99 -10.12
N ASP A 19 -4.45 -6.98 -11.42
CA ASP A 19 -5.28 -7.62 -12.44
C ASP A 19 -5.26 -9.15 -12.34
N VAL A 20 -4.14 -9.73 -11.93
CA VAL A 20 -3.98 -11.17 -11.71
C VAL A 20 -4.82 -11.59 -10.52
N TRP A 21 -4.74 -10.84 -9.42
CA TRP A 21 -5.54 -11.09 -8.22
C TRP A 21 -7.04 -11.02 -8.52
N GLU A 22 -7.51 -9.96 -9.18
CA GLU A 22 -8.92 -9.82 -9.57
C GLU A 22 -9.40 -11.00 -10.43
N LYS A 23 -8.61 -11.40 -11.44
CA LYS A 23 -8.96 -12.53 -12.31
C LYS A 23 -9.01 -13.85 -11.55
N ILE A 24 -8.06 -14.09 -10.64
CA ILE A 24 -8.02 -15.29 -9.81
C ILE A 24 -9.26 -15.35 -8.93
N ASP A 25 -9.61 -14.26 -8.25
CA ASP A 25 -10.77 -14.18 -7.36
C ASP A 25 -12.08 -14.42 -8.09
N ILE A 26 -12.27 -13.75 -9.23
CA ILE A 26 -13.42 -13.96 -10.13
C ILE A 26 -13.50 -15.43 -10.55
N CYS A 27 -12.42 -15.98 -11.10
CA CYS A 27 -12.40 -17.37 -11.55
C CYS A 27 -12.65 -18.36 -10.41
N PHE A 28 -12.11 -18.10 -9.23
CA PHE A 28 -12.22 -18.97 -8.07
C PHE A 28 -13.66 -19.05 -7.55
N LEU A 29 -14.33 -17.90 -7.43
CA LEU A 29 -15.71 -17.80 -6.95
C LEU A 29 -16.71 -18.29 -8.00
N GLN A 30 -16.53 -17.92 -9.27
CA GLN A 30 -17.39 -18.37 -10.36
C GLN A 30 -17.39 -19.89 -10.54
N LYS A 31 -16.23 -20.55 -10.41
CA LYS A 31 -16.13 -22.03 -10.44
C LYS A 31 -16.95 -22.72 -9.34
N ARG A 32 -17.39 -21.98 -8.32
CA ARG A 32 -18.23 -22.47 -7.22
C ARG A 32 -19.67 -21.96 -7.30
N GLY A 33 -20.04 -21.27 -8.38
CA GLY A 33 -21.36 -20.67 -8.55
C GLY A 33 -21.59 -19.48 -7.62
N LEU A 34 -20.54 -18.85 -7.11
CA LEU A 34 -20.61 -17.69 -6.22
C LEU A 34 -20.30 -16.40 -7.01
N PRO A 35 -21.10 -15.34 -6.87
CA PRO A 35 -20.73 -14.02 -7.37
C PRO A 35 -19.60 -13.41 -6.53
N VAL A 36 -18.82 -12.50 -7.11
CA VAL A 36 -17.83 -11.71 -6.35
C VAL A 36 -18.55 -10.57 -5.62
N PRO A 37 -18.49 -10.50 -4.27
CA PRO A 37 -19.03 -9.38 -3.52
C PRO A 37 -18.37 -8.05 -3.90
N ALA A 38 -19.11 -6.94 -3.84
CA ALA A 38 -18.59 -5.62 -4.21
C ALA A 38 -17.47 -5.11 -3.27
N ASP A 39 -17.46 -5.60 -2.04
CA ASP A 39 -16.55 -5.31 -0.95
C ASP A 39 -15.50 -6.41 -0.72
N TYR A 40 -15.46 -7.44 -1.59
CA TYR A 40 -14.62 -8.63 -1.40
C TYR A 40 -13.17 -8.31 -1.05
N VAL A 41 -12.49 -7.50 -1.87
CA VAL A 41 -11.09 -7.09 -1.65
C VAL A 41 -10.89 -6.45 -0.28
N THR A 42 -11.83 -5.60 0.15
CA THR A 42 -11.78 -4.94 1.46
C THR A 42 -11.79 -5.96 2.60
N GLU A 43 -12.61 -7.02 2.48
CA GLU A 43 -12.79 -8.05 3.51
C GLU A 43 -11.65 -9.07 3.53
N ILE A 44 -11.04 -9.37 2.37
CA ILE A 44 -9.96 -10.35 2.26
C ILE A 44 -8.56 -9.74 2.42
N CYS A 45 -8.44 -8.41 2.41
CA CYS A 45 -7.18 -7.70 2.68
C CYS A 45 -6.72 -7.98 4.11
N ALA A 46 -6.00 -9.08 4.31
CA ALA A 46 -5.25 -9.32 5.53
C ALA A 46 -4.12 -8.29 5.61
N ARG A 47 -3.95 -7.58 6.75
CA ARG A 47 -2.63 -7.11 7.24
C ARG A 47 -2.68 -6.35 8.57
N SER A 48 -1.68 -6.61 9.43
CA SER A 48 -1.17 -5.65 10.41
C SER A 48 0.26 -5.24 10.02
N PHE A 49 0.44 -3.99 9.58
CA PHE A 49 1.79 -3.44 9.39
C PHE A 49 2.61 -3.41 10.68
N GLU A 50 1.93 -3.43 11.83
CA GLU A 50 2.54 -3.56 13.15
C GLU A 50 3.47 -4.78 13.26
N GLU A 51 3.06 -5.93 12.70
CA GLU A 51 3.91 -7.12 12.73
C GLU A 51 5.16 -6.94 11.84
N ALA A 52 5.00 -6.30 10.68
CA ALA A 52 6.14 -5.99 9.81
C ALA A 52 7.14 -5.04 10.50
N ALA A 53 6.65 -3.98 11.15
CA ALA A 53 7.48 -3.07 11.94
C ALA A 53 8.20 -3.80 13.08
N GLN A 54 7.51 -4.66 13.82
CA GLN A 54 8.11 -5.48 14.89
C GLN A 54 9.23 -6.38 14.38
N ARG A 55 9.02 -7.07 13.24
CA ARG A 55 10.04 -7.94 12.62
C ARG A 55 11.27 -7.15 12.15
N LEU A 56 11.09 -5.89 11.77
CA LEU A 56 12.18 -4.97 11.41
C LEU A 56 12.84 -4.30 12.63
N GLY A 57 12.34 -4.55 13.85
CA GLY A 57 12.82 -3.89 15.06
C GLY A 57 12.52 -2.39 15.10
N ALA A 58 11.53 -1.94 14.33
CA ALA A 58 11.16 -0.54 14.18
C ALA A 58 9.90 -0.19 14.98
N THR A 59 9.85 1.05 15.46
CA THR A 59 8.65 1.61 16.11
C THR A 59 7.65 2.01 15.03
N PRO A 60 6.35 1.66 15.12
CA PRO A 60 5.34 2.02 14.12
C PRO A 60 5.33 3.52 13.77
N GLN A 61 5.44 4.41 14.76
CA GLN A 61 5.46 5.86 14.56
C GLN A 61 6.70 6.39 13.83
N ARG A 62 7.70 5.53 13.62
CA ARG A 62 8.93 5.80 12.86
C ARG A 62 9.02 4.99 11.57
N CYS A 63 7.91 4.37 11.17
CA CYS A 63 7.77 3.68 9.89
C CYS A 63 7.06 4.58 8.87
N LEU A 64 7.49 4.50 7.61
CA LEU A 64 6.77 5.00 6.45
C LEU A 64 6.26 3.80 5.64
N VAL A 65 4.98 3.80 5.30
CA VAL A 65 4.33 2.74 4.49
C VAL A 65 3.96 3.29 3.12
N PHE A 66 4.25 2.53 2.06
CA PHE A 66 3.70 2.75 0.72
C PHE A 66 2.66 1.67 0.43
N GLU A 67 1.45 2.09 0.05
CA GLU A 67 0.30 1.18 -0.08
C GLU A 67 -0.77 1.75 -1.03
N ASP A 68 -1.37 0.89 -1.86
CA ASP A 68 -2.36 1.27 -2.88
C ASP A 68 -3.80 0.93 -2.48
N VAL A 69 -4.03 0.19 -1.40
CA VAL A 69 -5.36 -0.24 -0.96
C VAL A 69 -5.86 0.55 0.27
N LEU A 70 -7.01 1.21 0.15
CA LEU A 70 -7.59 2.08 1.20
C LEU A 70 -7.72 1.43 2.59
N PRO A 71 -8.25 0.20 2.75
CA PRO A 71 -8.24 -0.51 4.03
C PRO A 71 -6.87 -0.63 4.67
N ALA A 72 -5.83 -0.96 3.89
CA ALA A 72 -4.47 -1.10 4.37
C ALA A 72 -3.87 0.27 4.75
N VAL A 73 -4.11 1.32 3.95
CA VAL A 73 -3.78 2.71 4.30
C VAL A 73 -4.37 3.08 5.66
N LYS A 74 -5.68 2.84 5.88
CA LYS A 74 -6.34 3.13 7.17
C LYS A 74 -5.74 2.33 8.33
N SER A 75 -5.45 1.05 8.11
CA SER A 75 -4.83 0.17 9.10
C SER A 75 -3.44 0.68 9.53
N ALA A 76 -2.58 1.04 8.58
CA ALA A 76 -1.27 1.61 8.88
C ALA A 76 -1.36 2.95 9.65
N LYS A 77 -2.33 3.80 9.27
CA LYS A 77 -2.60 5.05 10.01
C LYS A 77 -3.09 4.80 11.44
N GLN A 78 -3.94 3.81 11.65
CA GLN A 78 -4.41 3.41 12.98
C GLN A 78 -3.26 2.89 13.87
N ALA A 79 -2.27 2.20 13.27
CA ALA A 79 -1.03 1.80 13.93
C ALA A 79 -0.08 2.97 14.23
N GLY A 80 -0.42 4.20 13.82
CA GLY A 80 0.37 5.41 14.04
C GLY A 80 1.53 5.61 13.06
N MET A 81 1.55 4.88 11.95
CA MET A 81 2.59 5.01 10.92
C MET A 81 2.36 6.25 10.06
N LEU A 82 3.43 6.72 9.38
CA LEU A 82 3.26 7.57 8.22
C LEU A 82 2.92 6.70 7.00
N VAL A 83 2.04 7.20 6.14
CA VAL A 83 1.57 6.48 4.96
C VAL A 83 1.64 7.40 3.75
N CYS A 84 2.32 6.90 2.71
CA CYS A 84 2.25 7.39 1.34
C CYS A 84 1.31 6.46 0.56
N ALA A 85 0.11 6.94 0.26
CA ALA A 85 -0.81 6.23 -0.62
C ALA A 85 -0.28 6.27 -2.06
N VAL A 86 -0.28 5.12 -2.73
CA VAL A 86 0.13 4.98 -4.14
C VAL A 86 -1.11 4.78 -5.00
N TYR A 87 -1.18 5.47 -6.13
CA TYR A 87 -2.23 5.24 -7.11
C TYR A 87 -2.11 3.85 -7.73
N ASP A 88 -3.22 3.13 -7.74
CA ASP A 88 -3.45 2.00 -8.63
C ASP A 88 -4.84 2.12 -9.29
N LYS A 89 -4.99 1.55 -10.50
CA LYS A 89 -6.24 1.62 -11.26
C LYS A 89 -7.41 0.89 -10.58
N TYR A 90 -7.14 -0.15 -9.79
CA TYR A 90 -8.15 -0.90 -9.03
C TYR A 90 -8.61 -0.17 -7.77
N SER A 91 -7.76 0.70 -7.22
CA SER A 91 -8.09 1.57 -6.08
C SER A 91 -8.55 2.97 -6.49
N ALA A 92 -8.54 3.32 -7.78
CA ALA A 92 -8.87 4.66 -8.29
C ALA A 92 -10.21 5.24 -7.77
N ARG A 93 -11.23 4.41 -7.58
CA ARG A 93 -12.53 4.82 -7.00
C ARG A 93 -12.43 5.34 -5.57
N TYR A 94 -11.38 4.96 -4.84
CA TYR A 94 -11.12 5.32 -3.45
C TYR A 94 -10.13 6.49 -3.32
N ARG A 95 -9.66 7.08 -4.44
CA ARG A 95 -8.64 8.13 -4.45
C ARG A 95 -8.92 9.24 -3.44
N VAL A 96 -10.10 9.84 -3.46
CA VAL A 96 -10.46 10.95 -2.54
C VAL A 96 -10.34 10.52 -1.07
N GLN A 97 -10.72 9.29 -0.76
CA GLN A 97 -10.65 8.76 0.60
C GLN A 97 -9.20 8.43 1.00
N MET A 98 -8.36 8.00 0.06
CA MET A 98 -6.93 7.77 0.28
C MET A 98 -6.19 9.09 0.51
N GLU A 99 -6.43 10.10 -0.32
CA GLU A 99 -5.88 11.46 -0.15
C GLU A 99 -6.27 12.09 1.21
N GLN A 100 -7.45 11.77 1.73
CA GLN A 100 -7.89 12.22 3.06
C GLN A 100 -7.29 11.43 4.23
N ALA A 101 -6.93 10.17 4.02
CA ALA A 101 -6.47 9.27 5.08
C ALA A 101 -4.94 9.24 5.22
N ALA A 102 -4.22 9.24 4.09
CA ALA A 102 -2.77 9.15 4.04
C ALA A 102 -2.09 10.50 4.33
N ASP A 103 -0.79 10.47 4.66
CA ASP A 103 0.01 11.69 4.84
C ASP A 103 0.51 12.25 3.52
N LEU A 104 0.66 11.39 2.52
CA LEU A 104 0.99 11.74 1.14
C LEU A 104 0.20 10.85 0.18
N TYR A 105 -0.06 11.35 -1.01
CA TYR A 105 -0.60 10.57 -2.12
C TYR A 105 0.27 10.82 -3.36
N ILE A 106 0.75 9.75 -3.99
CA ILE A 106 1.53 9.83 -5.24
C ILE A 106 0.81 9.07 -6.36
N ALA A 107 0.83 9.64 -7.56
CA ALA A 107 0.33 8.96 -8.75
C ALA A 107 1.39 8.01 -9.35
N ASP A 108 2.66 8.37 -9.17
CA ASP A 108 3.81 7.61 -9.63
C ASP A 108 4.98 7.80 -8.65
N PHE A 109 5.89 6.83 -8.53
CA PHE A 109 7.08 6.96 -7.69
C PHE A 109 8.02 8.10 -8.10
N ARG A 110 7.96 8.55 -9.36
CA ARG A 110 8.67 9.75 -9.83
C ARG A 110 8.15 11.04 -9.18
N ASP A 111 6.95 11.01 -8.61
CA ASP A 111 6.36 12.14 -7.87
C ASP A 111 6.76 12.13 -6.38
N ALA A 112 7.42 11.07 -5.91
CA ALA A 112 7.84 10.97 -4.52
C ALA A 112 8.90 12.05 -4.21
N PRO A 113 8.84 12.69 -3.03
CA PRO A 113 9.81 13.69 -2.64
C PRO A 113 11.21 13.08 -2.59
N LEU A 114 12.11 13.62 -3.41
CA LEU A 114 13.52 13.26 -3.40
C LEU A 114 14.25 13.98 -2.26
N PRO A 115 15.28 13.36 -1.66
CA PRO A 115 16.13 14.05 -0.70
C PRO A 115 16.83 15.25 -1.35
N ASP A 116 17.09 16.30 -0.56
CA ASP A 116 17.80 17.51 -1.00
C ASP A 116 19.27 17.28 -1.39
N THR A 117 19.79 16.08 -1.13
CA THR A 117 21.17 15.69 -1.47
C THR A 117 21.14 14.81 -2.72
N ASP A 118 21.94 15.20 -3.72
CA ASP A 118 22.21 14.35 -4.87
C ASP A 118 22.66 12.97 -4.38
N PHE A 119 22.02 11.91 -4.90
CA PHE A 119 22.53 10.57 -4.75
C PHE A 119 23.87 10.54 -5.50
N GLU A 120 24.99 10.43 -4.78
CA GLU A 120 26.22 9.99 -5.42
C GLU A 120 25.90 8.60 -5.97
N ASP A 121 25.81 8.47 -7.29
CA ASP A 121 25.75 7.19 -7.97
C ASP A 121 26.95 6.37 -7.45
N GLU A 122 26.72 5.48 -6.49
CA GLU A 122 27.66 4.41 -6.17
C GLU A 122 27.73 3.53 -7.41
N LYS A 123 28.60 3.93 -8.34
CA LYS A 123 29.04 3.11 -9.47
C LYS A 123 29.81 1.93 -8.89
N GLU A 124 29.12 0.81 -8.68
CA GLU A 124 29.73 -0.51 -8.71
C GLU A 124 29.89 -1.01 -10.16
#